data_AF-A0A0R1V4V7-F1
#
_entry.id   AF-A0A0R1V4V7-F1
#
_cell.length_a   1.000
_cell.length_b   1.000
_cell.length_c   1.000
_cell.angle_alpha   90.00
_cell.angle_beta   90.00
_cell.angle_gamma   90.00
#
_symmetry.space_group_name_H-M   'P 1'
#
loop_
_entity.id
_entity.type
_entity.pdbx_description
1 polymer ?
#
loop_
_entity_poly.entity_id
_entity_poly.type
_entity_poly.pdbx_seq_one_letter_code
_entity_poly.pdbx_strand_id
1 'polypeptide(L)'
;MVNVMVKRILKGLILTLLIATMLFLTVQVFLIQGTPSKNIKKTNTHVNYSSTPTLLIPGWGGNGWTYSKFIKLVQKENVAQNALVVRVSPDCRVSVTGSLKDKANPLIQVIYTWNYDTTFKPQVKELRAVLETLHDQYHVDRLNVIGHSYGGTEFIHVLFEDAKIRQEIQF
;
A
#
# COMPACT_ATOMS: atom_id res chain seq x y z
N MET A 1 21.52 -50.46 -1.17
CA MET A 1 22.30 -49.22 -1.43
C MET A 1 21.47 -48.15 -2.17
N VAL A 2 20.74 -48.49 -3.23
CA VAL A 2 19.84 -47.57 -3.98
C VAL A 2 18.83 -46.82 -3.10
N ASN A 3 18.18 -47.50 -2.15
CA ASN A 3 17.22 -46.88 -1.23
C ASN A 3 17.83 -45.81 -0.30
N VAL A 4 19.12 -45.90 0.02
CA VAL A 4 19.81 -44.91 0.88
C VAL A 4 20.17 -43.67 0.07
N MET A 5 20.61 -43.85 -1.17
CA MET A 5 20.92 -42.75 -2.10
C MET A 5 19.67 -41.95 -2.46
N VAL A 6 18.57 -42.63 -2.79
CA VAL A 6 17.27 -41.99 -3.08
C VAL A 6 16.76 -41.19 -1.88
N LYS A 7 16.82 -41.74 -0.66
CA LYS A 7 16.44 -41.02 0.56
C LYS A 7 17.31 -39.78 0.83
N ARG A 8 18.61 -39.82 0.51
CA ARG A 8 19.50 -38.65 0.62
C ARG A 8 19.14 -37.55 -0.36
N ILE A 9 18.88 -37.91 -1.62
CA ILE A 9 18.45 -36.96 -2.66
C ILE A 9 17.11 -36.32 -2.27
N LEU A 10 16.13 -37.14 -1.85
CA LEU A 10 14.82 -36.64 -1.44
C LEU A 10 14.90 -35.68 -0.24
N LYS A 11 15.73 -35.99 0.76
CA LYS A 11 15.98 -35.08 1.90
C LYS A 11 16.60 -33.75 1.45
N GLY A 12 17.55 -33.79 0.51
CA GLY A 12 18.15 -32.59 -0.08
C GLY A 12 17.10 -31.72 -0.78
N LEU A 13 16.25 -32.32 -1.61
CA LEU A 13 15.17 -31.62 -2.31
C LEU A 13 14.17 -30.99 -1.34
N ILE A 14 13.75 -31.73 -0.29
CA ILE A 14 12.86 -31.20 0.75
C ILE A 14 13.51 -30.01 1.45
N LEU A 15 14.79 -30.10 1.84
CA LEU A 15 15.50 -29.01 2.50
C LEU A 15 15.59 -27.77 1.60
N THR A 16 15.90 -27.95 0.32
CA THR A 16 15.94 -26.84 -0.65
C THR A 16 14.57 -26.18 -0.81
N LEU A 17 13.49 -26.96 -0.90
CA LEU A 17 12.13 -26.43 -1.00
C LEU A 17 11.73 -25.63 0.26
N LEU A 18 12.09 -26.12 1.44
CA LEU A 18 11.84 -25.42 2.71
C LEU A 18 12.57 -24.08 2.77
N ILE A 19 13.85 -24.04 2.38
CA ILE A 19 14.64 -22.81 2.34
C ILE A 19 14.04 -21.82 1.34
N ALA A 20 13.69 -22.26 0.13
CA ALA A 20 13.09 -21.42 -0.90
C ALA A 20 11.75 -20.82 -0.43
N THR A 21 10.93 -21.62 0.24
CA THR A 21 9.65 -21.17 0.81
C THR A 21 9.86 -20.13 1.91
N MET A 22 10.80 -20.38 2.83
CA MET A 22 11.13 -19.43 3.89
C MET A 22 11.66 -18.10 3.33
N LEU A 23 12.50 -18.16 2.31
CA LEU A 23 13.00 -16.96 1.61
C LEU A 23 11.85 -16.20 0.95
N PHE A 24 10.96 -16.89 0.25
CA PHE A 24 9.79 -16.30 -0.39
C PHE A 24 8.90 -15.58 0.64
N LEU A 25 8.57 -16.22 1.76
CA LEU A 25 7.77 -15.61 2.82
C LEU A 25 8.44 -14.38 3.43
N THR A 26 9.76 -14.43 3.64
CA THR A 26 10.52 -13.30 4.17
C THR A 26 10.48 -12.10 3.23
N VAL A 27 10.66 -12.34 1.93
CA VAL A 27 10.54 -11.29 0.89
C VAL A 27 9.12 -10.74 0.88
N GLN A 28 8.09 -11.58 0.89
CA GLN A 28 6.70 -11.13 0.90
C GLN A 28 6.39 -10.26 2.12
N VAL A 29 6.79 -10.67 3.32
CA VAL A 29 6.64 -9.87 4.55
C VAL A 29 7.31 -8.51 4.38
N PHE A 30 8.51 -8.46 3.81
CA PHE A 30 9.22 -7.20 3.56
C PHE A 30 8.49 -6.32 2.53
N LEU A 31 7.97 -6.89 1.44
CA LEU A 31 7.27 -6.14 0.40
C LEU A 31 5.93 -5.57 0.90
N ILE A 32 5.24 -6.25 1.82
CA ILE A 32 4.01 -5.75 2.42
C ILE A 32 4.26 -4.84 3.64
N GLN A 33 5.52 -4.58 4.01
CA GLN A 33 5.84 -3.54 4.98
C GLN A 33 5.69 -2.17 4.33
N GLY A 34 4.84 -1.32 4.92
CA GLY A 34 4.80 0.08 4.54
C GLY A 34 5.96 0.87 5.11
N THR A 35 6.10 2.09 4.61
CA THR A 35 7.12 3.01 5.08
C THR A 35 6.73 3.54 6.45
N PRO A 36 7.59 3.48 7.47
CA PRO A 36 7.24 3.99 8.79
C PRO A 36 7.06 5.51 8.76
N SER A 37 6.11 5.99 9.57
CA SER A 37 5.93 7.42 9.84
C SER A 37 7.18 8.00 10.51
N LYS A 38 7.54 9.22 10.15
CA LYS A 38 8.48 10.05 10.91
C LYS A 38 7.80 11.33 11.38
N ASN A 39 8.16 11.76 12.58
CA ASN A 39 7.79 13.09 13.04
C ASN A 39 8.59 14.12 12.24
N ILE A 40 7.89 15.16 11.76
CA ILE A 40 8.50 16.27 11.04
C ILE A 40 8.31 17.55 11.83
N LYS A 41 9.20 18.52 11.60
CA LYS A 41 9.06 19.86 12.13
C LYS A 41 8.39 20.72 11.07
N LYS A 42 7.28 21.39 11.37
CA LYS A 42 6.56 22.27 10.43
C LYS A 42 7.32 23.60 10.20
N THR A 43 8.61 23.53 9.88
CA THR A 43 9.54 24.67 9.78
C THR A 43 9.84 25.06 8.35
N ASN A 44 9.45 24.24 7.36
CA ASN A 44 9.60 24.60 5.95
C ASN A 44 8.60 25.69 5.58
N THR A 45 9.09 26.91 5.31
CA THR A 45 8.30 28.10 5.00
C THR A 45 7.73 28.11 3.58
N HIS A 46 8.23 27.24 2.71
CA HIS A 46 7.73 27.06 1.35
C HIS A 46 6.60 26.01 1.25
N VAL A 47 6.20 25.42 2.37
CA VAL A 47 5.19 24.37 2.44
C VAL A 47 3.94 24.89 3.14
N ASN A 48 2.80 24.79 2.46
CA ASN A 48 1.50 24.96 3.08
C ASN A 48 1.09 23.62 3.72
N TYR A 49 0.99 23.60 5.05
CA TYR A 49 0.57 22.41 5.78
C TYR A 49 -0.95 22.34 5.88
N SER A 50 -1.50 21.23 5.45
CA SER A 50 -2.92 20.90 5.51
C SER A 50 -3.12 19.59 6.28
N SER A 51 -4.34 19.40 6.78
CA SER A 51 -4.83 18.10 7.28
C SER A 51 -5.39 17.22 6.17
N THR A 52 -5.54 17.73 4.94
CA THR A 52 -6.04 16.96 3.79
C THR A 52 -5.04 15.87 3.41
N PRO A 53 -5.39 14.59 3.54
CA PRO A 53 -4.50 13.50 3.18
C PRO A 53 -4.26 13.39 1.67
N THR A 54 -3.18 12.70 1.31
CA THR A 54 -2.85 12.31 -0.06
C THR A 54 -2.72 10.79 -0.14
N LEU A 55 -3.58 10.16 -0.95
CA LEU A 55 -3.56 8.73 -1.23
C LEU A 55 -2.48 8.40 -2.26
N LEU A 56 -1.64 7.42 -1.94
CA LEU A 56 -0.59 6.91 -2.82
C LEU A 56 -0.99 5.53 -3.34
N ILE A 57 -1.33 5.42 -4.62
CA ILE A 57 -1.86 4.20 -5.24
C ILE A 57 -0.77 3.56 -6.11
N PRO A 58 -0.25 2.38 -5.74
CA PRO A 58 0.80 1.71 -6.51
C PRO A 58 0.23 1.15 -7.83
N GLY A 59 1.11 0.88 -8.79
CA GLY A 59 0.74 0.15 -10.02
C GLY A 59 0.86 -1.36 -9.86
N TRP A 60 0.73 -2.07 -10.99
CA TRP A 60 0.89 -3.53 -11.08
C TRP A 60 2.21 -4.02 -10.47
N GLY A 61 2.14 -5.08 -9.66
CA GLY A 61 3.28 -5.60 -8.89
C GLY A 61 3.86 -4.63 -7.85
N GLY A 62 3.23 -3.47 -7.66
CA GLY A 62 3.63 -2.47 -6.70
C GLY A 62 3.29 -2.87 -5.28
N ASN A 63 4.12 -2.43 -4.33
CA ASN A 63 4.09 -2.88 -2.95
C ASN A 63 4.63 -1.76 -2.03
N GLY A 64 4.94 -2.07 -0.78
CA GLY A 64 5.49 -1.14 0.20
C GLY A 64 6.74 -0.38 -0.27
N TRP A 65 7.50 -0.95 -1.22
CA TRP A 65 8.68 -0.32 -1.80
C TRP A 65 8.36 0.81 -2.78
N THR A 66 7.23 0.75 -3.51
CA THR A 66 6.89 1.63 -4.65
C THR A 66 7.03 3.11 -4.30
N TYR A 67 6.42 3.55 -3.20
CA TYR A 67 6.51 4.94 -2.74
C TYR A 67 7.54 5.15 -1.62
N SER A 68 8.30 4.12 -1.22
CA SER A 68 9.13 4.20 -0.02
C SER A 68 10.19 5.30 -0.07
N LYS A 69 10.83 5.49 -1.23
CA LYS A 69 11.81 6.56 -1.44
C LYS A 69 11.14 7.94 -1.43
N PHE A 70 10.00 8.08 -2.10
CA PHE A 70 9.22 9.32 -2.11
C PHE A 70 8.81 9.72 -0.69
N ILE A 71 8.18 8.80 0.05
CA ILE A 71 7.75 9.02 1.44
C ILE A 71 8.94 9.39 2.34
N LYS A 72 10.08 8.69 2.22
CA LYS A 72 11.29 9.00 2.99
C LYS A 72 11.83 10.40 2.69
N LEU A 73 11.81 10.80 1.42
CA LEU A 73 12.27 12.11 0.98
C LEU A 73 11.38 13.23 1.55
N VAL A 74 10.07 13.18 1.32
CA VAL A 74 9.15 14.25 1.76
C VAL A 74 9.06 14.35 3.28
N GLN A 75 9.24 13.24 4.01
CA GLN A 75 9.38 13.27 5.46
C GLN A 75 10.69 13.94 5.90
N LYS A 76 11.81 13.65 5.22
CA LYS A 76 13.11 14.25 5.52
C LYS A 76 13.10 15.76 5.28
N GLU A 77 12.45 16.21 4.20
CA GLU A 77 12.35 17.62 3.82
C GLU A 77 11.24 18.38 4.57
N ASN A 78 10.63 17.77 5.59
CA ASN A 78 9.52 18.30 6.36
C ASN A 78 8.33 18.77 5.50
N VAL A 79 8.04 18.08 4.39
CA VAL A 79 6.93 18.41 3.49
C VAL A 79 5.66 17.67 3.89
N ALA A 80 5.77 16.38 4.20
CA ALA A 80 4.63 15.50 4.45
C ALA A 80 5.02 14.34 5.38
N GLN A 81 4.02 13.73 6.03
CA GLN A 81 4.22 12.59 6.94
C GLN A 81 3.49 11.36 6.43
N ASN A 82 4.12 10.19 6.43
CA ASN A 82 3.35 8.96 6.27
C ASN A 82 2.46 8.81 7.50
N ALA A 83 1.15 8.89 7.31
CA ALA A 83 0.19 8.89 8.39
C ALA A 83 -0.47 7.53 8.53
N LEU A 84 -0.84 6.93 7.40
CA LEU A 84 -1.44 5.60 7.31
C LEU A 84 -0.69 4.72 6.33
N VAL A 85 -0.55 3.44 6.69
CA VAL A 85 -0.27 2.36 5.76
C VAL A 85 -1.52 1.50 5.69
N VAL A 86 -2.13 1.43 4.52
CA VAL A 86 -3.36 0.69 4.24
C VAL A 86 -2.99 -0.54 3.41
N ARG A 87 -3.28 -1.71 3.94
CA ARG A 87 -3.12 -3.00 3.26
C ARG A 87 -4.48 -3.51 2.86
N VAL A 88 -4.64 -3.95 1.62
CA VAL A 88 -5.87 -4.56 1.14
C VAL A 88 -5.57 -5.88 0.43
N SER A 89 -6.34 -6.91 0.77
CA SER A 89 -6.22 -8.24 0.18
C SER A 89 -7.17 -8.45 -1.00
N PRO A 90 -6.96 -9.48 -1.84
CA PRO A 90 -7.82 -9.77 -3.00
C PRO A 90 -9.31 -9.98 -2.70
N ASP A 91 -9.64 -10.34 -1.46
CA ASP A 91 -11.01 -10.45 -0.96
C ASP A 91 -11.51 -9.15 -0.29
N CYS A 92 -10.86 -8.02 -0.60
CA CYS A 92 -11.23 -6.67 -0.15
C CYS A 92 -11.18 -6.45 1.37
N ARG A 93 -10.44 -7.28 2.13
CA ARG A 93 -10.22 -6.99 3.56
C ARG A 93 -9.15 -5.92 3.71
N VAL A 94 -9.50 -4.84 4.40
CA VAL A 94 -8.63 -3.68 4.62
C VAL A 94 -8.06 -3.72 6.04
N SER A 95 -6.74 -3.55 6.15
CA SER A 95 -6.02 -3.40 7.41
C SER A 95 -5.24 -2.10 7.38
N VAL A 96 -5.42 -1.27 8.41
CA VAL A 96 -4.80 0.04 8.50
C VAL A 96 -3.89 0.12 9.71
N THR A 97 -2.70 0.67 9.52
CA THR A 97 -1.76 0.99 10.61
C THR A 97 -1.38 2.46 10.57
N GLY A 98 -1.43 3.14 11.72
CA GLY A 98 -1.08 4.55 11.85
C GLY A 98 -2.23 5.42 12.34
N SER A 99 -2.11 6.73 12.16
CA SER A 99 -3.16 7.70 12.50
C SER A 99 -3.00 8.98 11.69
N LEU A 100 -4.13 9.58 11.29
CA LEU A 100 -4.19 10.90 10.66
C LEU A 100 -4.07 12.06 11.67
N LYS A 101 -4.31 11.78 12.96
CA LYS A 101 -4.34 12.81 14.00
C LYS A 101 -2.98 13.51 14.11
N ASP A 102 -3.02 14.84 14.13
CA ASP A 102 -1.87 15.73 14.28
C ASP A 102 -0.77 15.55 13.21
N LYS A 103 -1.11 15.00 12.04
CA LYS A 103 -0.19 14.82 10.91
C LYS A 103 -0.25 16.02 9.95
N ALA A 104 0.92 16.49 9.52
CA ALA A 104 1.02 17.53 8.49
C ALA A 104 1.12 16.90 7.10
N ASN A 105 0.30 17.35 6.16
CA ASN A 105 0.18 16.82 4.81
C ASN A 105 0.18 15.28 4.83
N PRO A 106 -0.83 14.65 5.45
CA PRO A 106 -0.82 13.22 5.72
C PRO A 106 -0.72 12.41 4.43
N LEU A 107 0.21 11.46 4.33
CA LEU A 107 0.25 10.49 3.25
C LEU A 107 -0.43 9.20 3.70
N ILE A 108 -1.21 8.62 2.81
CA ILE A 108 -1.84 7.32 2.96
C ILE A 108 -1.22 6.38 1.93
N GLN A 109 -0.38 5.46 2.39
CA GLN A 109 0.28 4.49 1.51
C GLN A 109 -0.61 3.26 1.31
N VAL A 110 -1.12 3.05 0.10
CA VAL A 110 -1.84 1.81 -0.25
C VAL A 110 -0.85 0.71 -0.62
N ILE A 111 -1.10 -0.49 -0.13
CA ILE A 111 -0.36 -1.71 -0.43
C ILE A 111 -1.36 -2.82 -0.71
N TYR A 112 -1.39 -3.30 -1.94
CA TYR A 112 -2.08 -4.54 -2.27
C TYR A 112 -1.26 -5.71 -1.73
N THR A 113 -1.87 -6.63 -0.97
CA THR A 113 -1.16 -7.84 -0.51
C THR A 113 -0.91 -8.82 -1.65
N TRP A 114 -1.61 -8.63 -2.78
CA TRP A 114 -1.40 -9.33 -4.04
C TRP A 114 -1.97 -8.49 -5.19
N ASN A 115 -1.19 -8.24 -6.23
CA ASN A 115 -1.61 -7.46 -7.41
C ASN A 115 -0.89 -7.88 -8.70
N TYR A 116 -0.63 -9.18 -8.85
CA TYR A 116 -0.01 -9.76 -10.03
C TYR A 116 -1.06 -10.29 -11.02
N ASP A 117 -2.18 -9.58 -11.14
CA ASP A 117 -3.29 -9.94 -12.01
C ASP A 117 -3.03 -9.56 -13.47
N THR A 118 -3.72 -10.22 -14.39
CA THR A 118 -3.62 -9.94 -15.84
C THR A 118 -4.34 -8.65 -16.25
N THR A 119 -5.17 -8.08 -15.37
CA THR A 119 -5.93 -6.85 -15.59
C THR A 119 -5.99 -6.04 -14.29
N PHE A 120 -6.30 -4.74 -14.37
CA PHE A 120 -6.46 -3.85 -13.22
C PHE A 120 -7.81 -4.01 -12.47
N LYS A 121 -8.76 -4.78 -13.02
CA LYS A 121 -10.13 -4.86 -12.50
C LYS A 121 -10.24 -5.36 -11.06
N PRO A 122 -9.44 -6.34 -10.58
CA PRO A 122 -9.44 -6.72 -9.17
C PRO A 122 -9.10 -5.54 -8.26
N GLN A 123 -8.06 -4.78 -8.63
CA GLN A 123 -7.61 -3.63 -7.85
C GLN A 123 -8.63 -2.48 -7.82
N VAL A 124 -9.51 -2.33 -8.81
CA VAL A 124 -10.64 -1.38 -8.74
C VAL A 124 -11.55 -1.68 -7.53
N LYS A 125 -11.86 -2.97 -7.29
CA LYS A 125 -12.71 -3.38 -6.17
C LYS A 125 -11.99 -3.20 -4.84
N GLU A 126 -10.71 -3.54 -4.79
CA GLU A 126 -9.87 -3.39 -3.61
C GLU A 126 -9.68 -1.90 -3.25
N LEU A 127 -9.44 -1.04 -4.25
CA LEU A 127 -9.32 0.40 -4.06
C LEU A 127 -10.64 1.03 -3.60
N ARG A 128 -11.79 0.57 -4.13
CA ARG A 128 -13.11 0.97 -3.61
C ARG A 128 -13.22 0.67 -2.12
N ALA A 129 -12.92 -0.56 -1.70
CA ALA A 129 -12.98 -0.95 -0.28
C ALA A 129 -12.02 -0.11 0.60
N VAL A 130 -10.85 0.25 0.07
CA VAL A 130 -9.93 1.18 0.73
C VAL A 130 -10.57 2.56 0.93
N LEU A 131 -11.16 3.14 -0.12
CA LEU A 131 -11.80 4.46 -0.03
C LEU A 131 -13.01 4.46 0.92
N GLU A 132 -13.86 3.43 0.86
CA GLU A 132 -14.97 3.24 1.81
C GLU A 132 -14.45 3.15 3.24
N THR A 133 -13.41 2.35 3.49
CA THR A 133 -12.79 2.23 4.83
C THR A 133 -12.25 3.58 5.32
N LEU A 134 -11.62 4.36 4.44
CA LEU A 134 -11.07 5.67 4.78
C LEU A 134 -12.17 6.69 5.10
N HIS A 135 -13.28 6.69 4.37
CA HIS A 135 -14.44 7.54 4.66
C HIS A 135 -15.12 7.11 5.96
N ASP A 136 -15.58 5.85 6.03
CA ASP A 136 -16.45 5.35 7.10
C ASP A 136 -15.74 5.29 8.46
N GLN A 137 -14.46 4.90 8.49
CA GLN A 137 -13.73 4.64 9.75
C GLN A 137 -12.72 5.73 10.11
N TYR A 138 -12.23 6.48 9.12
CA TYR A 138 -11.20 7.51 9.30
C TYR A 138 -11.70 8.93 8.99
N HIS A 139 -12.97 9.08 8.59
CA HIS A 139 -13.62 10.37 8.28
C HIS A 139 -12.84 11.18 7.23
N VAL A 140 -12.32 10.49 6.22
CA VAL A 140 -11.61 11.11 5.11
C VAL A 140 -12.63 11.53 4.05
N ASP A 141 -13.11 12.77 4.18
CA ASP A 141 -14.10 13.35 3.25
C ASP A 141 -13.45 14.24 2.16
N ARG A 142 -12.13 14.45 2.27
CA ARG A 142 -11.32 15.16 1.26
C ARG A 142 -9.99 14.44 1.08
N LEU A 143 -9.58 14.20 -0.17
CA LEU A 143 -8.42 13.38 -0.46
C LEU A 143 -7.71 13.81 -1.74
N ASN A 144 -6.44 14.18 -1.65
CA ASN A 144 -5.60 14.29 -2.85
C ASN A 144 -5.16 12.89 -3.29
N VAL A 145 -4.83 12.70 -4.57
CA VAL A 145 -4.44 11.38 -5.09
C VAL A 145 -3.19 11.44 -5.95
N ILE A 146 -2.29 10.49 -5.73
CA ILE A 146 -1.15 10.20 -6.60
C ILE A 146 -1.24 8.72 -7.01
N GLY A 147 -1.58 8.47 -8.27
CA GLY A 147 -1.59 7.13 -8.85
C GLY A 147 -0.38 6.88 -9.74
N HIS A 148 0.28 5.73 -9.59
CA HIS A 148 1.39 5.32 -10.45
C HIS A 148 0.96 4.22 -11.42
N SER A 149 1.11 4.44 -12.73
CA SER A 149 0.79 3.45 -13.77
C SER A 149 -0.63 2.91 -13.61
N TYR A 150 -0.82 1.60 -13.41
CA TYR A 150 -2.12 0.96 -13.18
C TYR A 150 -2.91 1.61 -12.05
N GLY A 151 -2.26 2.09 -10.99
CA GLY A 151 -2.94 2.75 -9.87
C GLY A 151 -3.72 4.01 -10.29
N GLY A 152 -3.26 4.71 -11.34
CA GLY A 152 -4.00 5.83 -11.92
C GLY A 152 -5.25 5.35 -12.69
N THR A 153 -5.11 4.27 -13.46
CA THR A 153 -6.23 3.65 -14.18
C THR A 153 -7.29 3.12 -13.21
N GLU A 154 -6.87 2.40 -12.17
CA GLU A 154 -7.76 1.87 -11.11
C GLU A 154 -8.58 2.99 -10.47
N PHE A 155 -7.91 4.09 -10.12
CA PHE A 155 -8.56 5.24 -9.51
C PHE A 155 -9.62 5.87 -10.42
N ILE A 156 -9.28 6.11 -11.69
CA ILE A 156 -10.23 6.66 -12.66
C ILE A 156 -11.45 5.74 -12.81
N HIS A 157 -11.25 4.42 -12.83
CA HIS A 157 -12.34 3.46 -12.88
C HIS A 157 -13.24 3.50 -11.65
N VAL A 158 -12.68 3.57 -10.43
CA VAL A 158 -13.50 3.78 -9.22
C VAL A 158 -14.30 5.07 -9.34
N LEU A 159 -13.67 6.16 -9.79
CA LEU A 159 -14.34 7.43 -9.98
C LEU A 159 -15.43 7.39 -11.03
N PHE A 160 -15.38 6.57 -12.08
CA PHE A 160 -16.49 6.49 -13.06
C PHE A 160 -17.60 5.54 -12.59
N GLU A 161 -17.23 4.40 -12.02
CA GLU A 161 -18.16 3.31 -11.69
C GLU A 161 -18.91 3.55 -10.38
N ASP A 162 -18.41 4.40 -9.48
CA ASP A 162 -18.96 4.55 -8.14
C ASP A 162 -19.43 5.99 -7.84
N ALA A 163 -20.75 6.21 -7.97
CA ALA A 163 -21.34 7.50 -7.68
C ALA A 163 -21.33 7.87 -6.18
N LYS A 164 -21.34 6.86 -5.29
CA LYS A 164 -21.34 7.05 -3.85
C LYS A 164 -20.00 7.63 -3.40
N ILE A 165 -18.88 7.03 -3.83
CA ILE A 165 -17.53 7.53 -3.53
C ILE A 165 -17.33 8.98 -3.97
N ARG A 166 -17.84 9.36 -5.15
CA ARG A 166 -17.75 10.75 -5.64
C ARG A 166 -18.56 11.75 -4.83
N GLN A 167 -19.61 11.30 -4.14
CA GLN A 167 -20.46 12.15 -3.31
C GLN A 167 -19.91 12.27 -1.88
N GLU A 168 -19.27 11.21 -1.39
CA GLU A 168 -18.74 11.12 -0.02
C GLU A 168 -17.34 11.70 0.14
N ILE A 169 -16.50 11.59 -0.89
CA ILE A 169 -15.11 12.06 -0.86
C ILE A 169 -14.89 13.11 -1.94
N GLN A 170 -14.45 14.29 -1.50
CA GLN A 170 -13.99 15.34 -2.40
C GLN A 170 -12.51 15.09 -2.79
N PHE A 171 -12.29 14.86 -4.08
CA PHE A 171 -10.95 14.72 -4.67
C PHE A 171 -10.40 16.04 -5.20
#